data_AF-A0A090QKC3-F1
#
_entry.id   AF-A0A090QKC3-F1
#
_cell.length_a   1.000
_cell.length_b   1.000
_cell.length_c   1.000
_cell.angle_alpha   90.00
_cell.angle_beta   90.00
_cell.angle_gamma   90.00
#
_symmetry.space_group_name_H-M   'P 1'
#
loop_
_entity.id
_entity.type
_entity.pdbx_description
1 polymer ?
#
loop_
_entity_poly.entity_id
_entity_poly.type
_entity_poly.pdbx_seq_one_letter_code
_entity_poly.pdbx_strand_id
1 'polypeptide(L)'
;MATFQYYFHKLPCFDCKKTQVDTDLGWLTEAMKDEIVAQATALMAAGNVEPDFAVNVTCAEEDARAYLLLNYYGYSEEELANNEVEADDEQAVAEEIAELEGNLVFEHEIALQSCTDCGE
;
A
#
# COMPACT_ATOMS: atom_id res chain seq x y z
N MET A 1 -3.83 -11.71 14.53
CA MET A 1 -2.80 -11.26 13.58
C MET A 1 -3.37 -11.50 12.20
N ALA A 2 -3.74 -10.43 11.50
CA ALA A 2 -4.05 -10.56 10.10
C ALA A 2 -2.86 -11.12 9.33
N THR A 3 -3.17 -11.87 8.28
CA THR A 3 -2.19 -12.44 7.38
C THR A 3 -1.81 -11.36 6.37
N PHE A 4 -0.95 -10.45 6.78
CA PHE A 4 -0.29 -9.55 5.84
C PHE A 4 0.54 -10.37 4.86
N GLN A 5 0.51 -9.99 3.60
CA GLN A 5 1.31 -10.58 2.55
C GLN A 5 1.82 -9.47 1.64
N TYR A 6 3.01 -9.67 1.09
CA TYR A 6 3.55 -8.77 0.10
C TYR A 6 2.88 -9.02 -1.25
N TYR A 7 2.22 -8.01 -1.80
CA TYR A 7 1.46 -8.15 -3.05
C TYR A 7 2.08 -7.36 -4.20
N PHE A 8 2.03 -8.00 -5.37
CA PHE A 8 2.22 -7.35 -6.66
C PHE A 8 0.91 -7.42 -7.45
N HIS A 9 0.66 -6.38 -8.24
CA HIS A 9 -0.46 -6.36 -9.17
C HIS A 9 -0.06 -5.82 -10.54
N LYS A 10 -0.69 -6.34 -11.60
CA LYS A 10 -0.42 -5.89 -12.97
C LYS A 10 -1.11 -4.56 -13.24
N LEU A 11 -0.35 -3.48 -13.22
CA LEU A 11 -0.81 -2.13 -13.54
C LEU A 11 -0.09 -1.62 -14.81
N PRO A 12 -0.72 -0.70 -15.57
CA PRO A 12 -0.08 -0.14 -16.75
C PRO A 12 1.15 0.67 -16.39
N CYS A 13 2.20 0.58 -17.20
CA CYS A 13 3.35 1.49 -17.08
C CYS A 13 2.93 2.94 -17.34
N PHE A 14 3.49 3.89 -16.59
CA PHE A 14 3.06 5.29 -16.69
C PHE A 14 3.45 5.97 -18.02
N ASP A 15 4.52 5.50 -18.65
CA ASP A 15 5.03 5.98 -19.94
C ASP A 15 4.25 5.42 -21.14
N CYS A 16 3.81 4.16 -21.10
CA CYS A 16 3.10 3.51 -22.22
C CYS A 16 1.58 3.49 -22.07
N LYS A 17 1.07 3.49 -20.83
CA LYS A 17 -0.34 3.35 -20.44
C LYS A 17 -1.07 2.07 -20.90
N LYS A 18 -0.42 1.21 -21.68
CA LYS A 18 -0.98 -0.03 -22.26
C LYS A 18 -0.32 -1.29 -21.73
N THR A 19 1.00 -1.32 -21.71
CA THR A 19 1.77 -2.47 -21.22
C THR A 19 1.59 -2.58 -19.71
N GLN A 20 1.13 -3.74 -19.24
CA GLN A 20 0.97 -4.02 -17.82
C GLN A 20 2.17 -4.77 -17.28
N VAL A 21 2.67 -4.32 -16.13
CA VAL A 21 3.80 -4.93 -15.43
C VAL A 21 3.47 -5.07 -13.96
N ASP A 22 4.21 -5.96 -13.29
CA ASP A 22 4.05 -6.18 -11.87
C ASP A 22 4.48 -4.92 -11.11
N THR A 23 3.51 -4.26 -10.50
CA THR A 23 3.66 -3.08 -9.67
C THR A 23 3.52 -3.50 -8.22
N ASP A 24 4.40 -2.95 -7.39
CA ASP A 24 4.43 -3.18 -5.96
C ASP A 24 3.22 -2.53 -5.28
N LEU A 25 2.51 -3.29 -4.44
CA LEU A 25 1.42 -2.79 -3.60
C LEU A 25 1.78 -2.85 -2.10
N GLY A 26 2.98 -3.27 -1.75
CA GLY A 26 3.41 -3.40 -0.36
C GLY A 26 2.75 -4.56 0.40
N TRP A 27 2.77 -4.43 1.73
CA TRP A 27 2.25 -5.41 2.68
C TRP A 27 0.79 -5.15 3.00
N LEU A 28 -0.11 -6.03 2.55
CA LEU A 28 -1.55 -5.82 2.71
C LEU A 28 -2.24 -7.10 3.18
N THR A 29 -3.43 -6.96 3.74
CA THR A 29 -4.37 -8.08 3.85
C THR A 29 -5.07 -8.29 2.50
N GLU A 30 -5.71 -9.45 2.31
CA GLU A 30 -6.46 -9.74 1.08
C GLU A 30 -7.55 -8.70 0.82
N ALA A 31 -8.26 -8.25 1.86
CA ALA A 31 -9.31 -7.23 1.75
C ALA A 31 -8.75 -5.86 1.35
N MET A 32 -7.62 -5.44 1.95
CA MET A 32 -6.95 -4.18 1.63
C MET A 32 -6.45 -4.18 0.18
N LYS A 33 -5.85 -5.29 -0.26
CA LYS A 33 -5.42 -5.48 -1.65
C LYS A 33 -6.59 -5.31 -2.62
N ASP A 34 -7.73 -5.94 -2.35
CA ASP A 34 -8.89 -5.84 -3.25
C ASP A 34 -9.42 -4.40 -3.35
N GLU A 35 -9.42 -3.66 -2.23
CA GLU A 35 -9.79 -2.24 -2.19
C GLU A 35 -8.82 -1.36 -2.99
N ILE A 36 -7.52 -1.55 -2.80
CA ILE A 36 -6.45 -0.84 -3.51
C ILE A 36 -6.54 -1.11 -5.02
N VAL A 37 -6.67 -2.38 -5.42
CA VAL A 37 -6.77 -2.78 -6.84
C VAL A 37 -8.01 -2.19 -7.50
N ALA A 38 -9.14 -2.15 -6.80
CA ALA A 38 -10.36 -1.54 -7.32
C ALA A 38 -10.18 -0.04 -7.59
N GLN A 39 -9.58 0.69 -6.64
CA GLN A 39 -9.30 2.12 -6.80
C GLN A 39 -8.26 2.40 -7.88
N ALA A 40 -7.14 1.67 -7.88
CA ALA A 40 -6.11 1.80 -8.90
C ALA A 40 -6.70 1.54 -10.29
N THR A 41 -7.47 0.47 -10.47
CA THR A 41 -8.14 0.17 -11.75
C THR A 41 -9.07 1.29 -12.19
N ALA A 42 -9.84 1.88 -11.27
CA ALA A 42 -10.72 3.00 -11.57
C ALA A 42 -9.94 4.26 -12.00
N LEU A 43 -8.83 4.58 -11.32
CA LEU A 43 -7.94 5.69 -11.68
C LEU A 43 -7.32 5.48 -13.07
N MET A 44 -6.83 4.27 -13.34
CA MET A 44 -6.25 3.93 -14.65
C MET A 44 -7.30 4.02 -15.77
N ALA A 45 -8.53 3.57 -15.52
CA ALA A 45 -9.64 3.68 -16.47
C ALA A 45 -10.06 5.14 -16.74
N ALA A 46 -9.91 6.03 -15.75
CA ALA A 46 -10.11 7.47 -15.90
C ALA A 46 -8.96 8.17 -16.67
N GLY A 47 -7.87 7.46 -16.95
CA GLY A 47 -6.69 7.99 -17.64
C GLY A 47 -5.68 8.67 -16.72
N ASN A 48 -5.86 8.57 -15.39
CA ASN A 48 -4.95 9.11 -14.38
C ASN A 48 -3.76 8.16 -14.17
N VAL A 49 -2.99 7.97 -15.23
CA VAL A 49 -1.77 7.15 -15.20
C VAL A 49 -0.58 8.08 -14.95
N GLU A 50 -0.29 8.30 -13.68
CA GLU A 50 0.84 9.11 -13.18
C GLU A 50 1.89 8.19 -12.54
N PRO A 51 3.18 8.57 -12.53
CA PRO A 51 4.25 7.73 -11.98
C PRO A 51 3.99 7.31 -10.53
N ASP A 52 3.47 8.23 -9.74
CA ASP A 52 3.13 8.01 -8.33
C ASP A 52 1.70 8.48 -8.14
N PHE A 53 0.88 7.66 -7.48
CA PHE A 53 -0.49 8.01 -7.13
C PHE A 53 -0.85 7.38 -5.81
N ALA A 54 -1.81 7.98 -5.11
CA ALA A 54 -2.30 7.46 -3.86
C ALA A 54 -3.73 6.93 -3.98
N VAL A 55 -4.01 5.88 -3.22
CA VAL A 55 -5.35 5.32 -3.01
C VAL A 55 -5.63 5.24 -1.52
N ASN A 56 -6.88 5.09 -1.13
CA ASN A 56 -7.23 4.91 0.27
C ASN A 56 -7.26 3.43 0.63
N VAL A 57 -6.81 3.08 1.83
CA VAL A 57 -6.97 1.73 2.37
C VAL A 57 -7.67 1.80 3.71
N THR A 58 -8.72 1.00 3.85
CA THR A 58 -9.49 0.89 5.08
C THR A 58 -8.91 -0.23 5.94
N CYS A 59 -8.41 0.12 7.12
CA CYS A 59 -7.84 -0.81 8.08
C CYS A 59 -8.80 -1.10 9.24
N ALA A 60 -8.73 -2.33 9.76
CA ALA A 60 -9.26 -2.63 11.09
C ALA A 60 -8.30 -2.08 12.16
N GLU A 61 -8.83 -1.78 13.35
CA GLU A 61 -8.02 -1.28 14.48
C GLU A 61 -6.86 -2.19 14.86
N GLU A 62 -7.10 -3.50 14.82
CA GLU A 62 -6.07 -4.49 15.10
C GLU A 62 -4.97 -4.59 14.03
N ASP A 63 -5.24 -4.10 12.81
CA ASP A 63 -4.34 -4.19 11.65
C ASP A 63 -3.59 -2.88 11.37
N ALA A 64 -4.11 -1.75 11.84
CA ALA A 64 -3.55 -0.42 11.57
C ALA A 64 -2.08 -0.30 12.02
N ARG A 65 -1.74 -0.82 13.21
CA ARG A 65 -0.35 -0.83 13.69
C ARG A 65 0.58 -1.59 12.73
N ALA A 66 0.20 -2.81 12.35
CA ALA A 66 1.02 -3.62 11.46
C ALA A 66 1.13 -3.00 10.06
N TYR A 67 0.02 -2.47 9.54
CA TYR A 67 -0.02 -1.78 8.26
C TYR A 67 0.97 -0.61 8.21
N LEU A 68 0.94 0.29 9.21
CA LEU A 68 1.81 1.46 9.27
C LEU A 68 3.29 1.05 9.39
N LEU A 69 3.61 0.12 10.29
CA LEU A 69 4.99 -0.32 10.47
C LEU A 69 5.56 -0.98 9.22
N LEU A 70 4.76 -1.81 8.52
CA LEU A 70 5.21 -2.52 7.32
C LEU A 70 5.33 -1.62 6.09
N ASN A 71 4.39 -0.69 5.87
CA ASN A 71 4.32 0.08 4.63
C ASN A 71 4.88 1.50 4.74
N TYR A 72 4.74 2.15 5.90
CA TYR A 72 5.19 3.52 6.09
C TYR A 72 6.62 3.57 6.66
N TYR A 73 6.88 2.77 7.70
CA TYR A 73 8.20 2.70 8.34
C TYR A 73 9.14 1.66 7.70
N GLY A 74 8.59 0.74 6.90
CA GLY A 74 9.38 -0.23 6.14
C GLY A 74 9.97 -1.37 6.97
N TYR A 75 9.42 -1.65 8.15
CA TYR A 75 9.78 -2.83 8.93
C TYR A 75 9.38 -4.12 8.20
N SER A 76 10.06 -5.21 8.52
CA SER A 76 9.73 -6.55 8.04
C SER A 76 8.78 -7.30 8.99
N GLU A 77 8.08 -8.31 8.49
CA GLU A 77 7.28 -9.21 9.33
C GLU A 77 8.12 -9.87 10.44
N GLU A 78 9.40 -10.16 10.17
CA GLU A 78 10.33 -10.75 11.14
C GLU A 78 10.61 -9.79 12.30
N GLU A 79 10.91 -8.52 12.00
CA GLU A 79 11.13 -7.49 13.04
C GLU A 79 9.88 -7.27 13.89
N LEU A 80 8.69 -7.27 13.28
CA LEU A 80 7.42 -7.18 14.00
C LEU A 80 7.20 -8.41 14.89
N ALA A 81 7.52 -9.61 14.41
CA ALA A 81 7.39 -10.85 15.17
C ALA A 81 8.38 -10.94 16.34
N ASN A 82 9.57 -10.38 16.18
CA ASN A 82 10.61 -10.33 17.21
C ASN A 82 10.49 -9.11 18.15
N ASN A 83 9.53 -8.23 17.89
CA ASN A 83 9.33 -6.98 18.64
C ASN A 83 10.57 -6.06 18.58
N GLU A 84 11.19 -5.98 17.40
CA GLU A 84 12.36 -5.17 17.07
C GLU A 84 11.97 -3.81 16.45
N VAL A 85 10.89 -3.22 16.94
CA VAL A 85 10.41 -1.90 16.50
C VAL A 85 10.99 -0.82 17.42
N GLU A 86 11.49 0.28 16.83
CA GLU A 86 11.96 1.42 17.61
C GLU A 86 10.83 2.03 18.45
N ALA A 87 11.13 2.41 19.70
CA ALA A 87 10.12 2.92 20.61
C ALA A 87 9.49 4.24 20.14
N ASP A 88 10.27 5.07 19.44
CA ASP A 88 9.80 6.34 18.87
C ASP A 88 8.80 6.07 17.73
N ASP A 89 9.04 5.06 16.91
CA ASP A 89 8.12 4.64 15.83
C ASP A 89 6.83 4.03 16.39
N GLU A 90 6.93 3.19 17.43
CA GLU A 90 5.74 2.68 18.13
C GLU A 90 4.87 3.79 18.72
N GLN A 91 5.50 4.80 19.30
CA GLN A 91 4.77 5.94 19.85
C GLN A 91 4.07 6.71 18.73
N ALA A 92 4.77 7.00 17.63
CA ALA A 92 4.20 7.73 16.51
C ALA A 92 3.01 6.98 15.89
N VAL A 93 3.12 5.66 15.71
CA VAL A 93 2.01 4.82 15.22
C VAL A 93 0.82 4.84 16.17
N ALA A 94 1.05 4.77 17.48
CA ALA A 94 -0.02 4.83 18.46
C ALA A 94 -0.74 6.20 18.48
N GLU A 95 0.01 7.29 18.32
CA GLU A 95 -0.54 8.64 18.21
C GLU A 95 -1.37 8.80 16.93
N GLU A 96 -0.86 8.37 15.78
CA GLU A 96 -1.56 8.43 14.49
C GLU A 96 -2.88 7.66 14.52
N ILE A 97 -2.88 6.43 15.06
CA ILE A 97 -4.10 5.62 15.21
C ILE A 97 -5.10 6.29 16.16
N ALA A 98 -4.62 6.94 17.23
CA ALA A 98 -5.50 7.61 18.19
C ALA A 98 -6.18 8.87 17.63
N GLU A 99 -5.58 9.54 16.63
CA GLU A 99 -6.17 10.71 15.96
C GLU A 99 -7.26 10.33 14.96
N LEU A 100 -7.29 9.08 14.48
CA LEU A 100 -8.26 8.58 13.52
C LEU A 100 -9.52 8.07 14.25
N GLU A 101 -10.44 8.99 14.59
CA GLU A 101 -11.70 8.68 15.29
C GLU A 101 -12.69 7.84 14.44
N GLY A 102 -12.50 6.51 14.43
CA GLY A 102 -13.53 5.52 14.07
C GLY A 102 -13.49 4.97 12.64
N ASN A 103 -12.74 5.58 11.72
CA ASN A 103 -12.44 5.02 10.40
C ASN A 103 -10.94 5.13 10.14
N LEU A 104 -10.22 4.02 10.29
CA LEU A 104 -8.78 3.94 10.08
C LEU A 104 -8.50 3.82 8.58
N VAL A 105 -8.69 4.93 7.88
CA VAL A 105 -8.40 5.03 6.44
C VAL A 105 -7.06 5.72 6.28
N PHE A 106 -6.13 5.03 5.63
CA PHE A 106 -4.79 5.54 5.35
C PHE A 106 -4.63 5.83 3.86
N GLU A 107 -3.84 6.85 3.54
CA GLU A 107 -3.36 7.06 2.19
C GLU A 107 -2.25 6.03 1.89
N HIS A 108 -2.39 5.30 0.80
CA HIS A 108 -1.46 4.27 0.35
C HIS A 108 -0.88 4.67 -0.99
N GLU A 109 0.41 4.99 -1.01
CA GLU A 109 1.12 5.43 -2.21
C GLU A 109 1.56 4.23 -3.05
N ILE A 110 1.36 4.32 -4.37
CA ILE A 110 1.74 3.31 -5.35
C ILE A 110 2.60 3.97 -6.41
N ALA A 111 3.80 3.41 -6.60
CA ALA A 111 4.74 3.82 -7.64
C ALA A 111 4.57 2.93 -8.88
N LEU A 112 3.93 3.45 -9.93
CA LEU A 112 3.88 2.79 -11.23
C LEU A 112 5.27 2.63 -11.82
N GLN A 113 5.46 1.49 -12.46
CA GLN A 113 6.72 1.18 -13.11
C GLN A 113 6.82 1.89 -14.47
N SER A 114 8.04 2.21 -14.89
CA SER A 114 8.33 2.55 -16.29
C SER A 114 8.60 1.28 -17.09
N CYS A 115 8.30 1.34 -18.38
CA CYS A 115 8.52 0.24 -19.30
C CYS A 115 9.65 0.61 -20.26
N THR A 116 10.65 -0.27 -20.39
CA THR A 116 11.76 -0.05 -21.34
C THR A 116 11.35 -0.24 -22.80
N ASP A 117 10.28 -0.99 -23.05
CA ASP A 117 9.68 -1.21 -24.36
C ASP A 117 8.16 -1.05 -24.24
N CYS A 118 7.63 -0.01 -24.89
CA CYS A 118 6.20 0.27 -24.85
C CYS A 118 5.38 -0.51 -25.87
N GLY A 119 6.01 -1.30 -26.74
CA GLY A 119 5.36 -1.99 -27.86
C GLY A 119 4.70 -1.01 -28.83
N GLU A 120 5.20 -0.94 -30.07
CA GLU A 120 4.55 -0.16 -31.14
C GLU A 120 3.11 -0.62 -31.44
#